data_AF-A0A382MLX3-F1
#
_entry.id   AF-A0A382MLX3-F1
#
_cell.length_a   1.000
_cell.length_b   1.000
_cell.length_c   1.000
_cell.angle_alpha   90.00
_cell.angle_beta   90.00
_cell.angle_gamma   90.00
#
_symmetry.space_group_name_H-M   'P 1'
#
loop_
_entity.id
_entity.type
_entity.pdbx_description
1 polymer ?
#
loop_
_entity_poly.entity_id
_entity_poly.type
_entity_poly.pdbx_seq_one_letter_code
_entity_poly.pdbx_strand_id
1 'polypeptide(L)'
;MFGNGLSSSPSNSLSPQDGPRFPNITLWDNINCQYKLLTQKLNVKKIALVAGWSMAGCQAYQWAAQYPNMVKAILPFCASAKCSIHNHVFLEGVKAALVADKNWN
;
A
#
# COMPACT_ATOMS: atom_id res chain seq x y z
N MET A 1 -1.60 1.66 6.29
CA MET A 1 -1.62 0.81 5.08
C MET A 1 -1.74 -0.62 5.58
N PHE A 2 -2.55 -1.48 4.97
CA PHE A 2 -2.57 -2.88 5.37
C PHE A 2 -1.16 -3.48 5.30
N GLY A 3 -0.82 -4.31 6.29
CA GLY A 3 0.50 -4.94 6.40
C GLY A 3 1.62 -4.06 6.96
N ASN A 4 1.35 -2.85 7.44
CA ASN A 4 2.39 -1.93 7.94
C ASN A 4 2.69 -2.02 9.45
N GLY A 5 2.07 -2.96 10.17
CA GLY A 5 2.22 -3.16 11.62
C GLY A 5 1.29 -2.31 12.51
N LEU A 6 0.65 -1.25 11.97
CA LEU A 6 -0.28 -0.40 12.71
C LEU A 6 -1.73 -0.62 12.30
N SER A 7 -2.03 -0.55 10.99
CA SER A 7 -3.31 -1.04 10.46
C SER A 7 -3.34 -2.58 10.52
N SER A 8 -4.44 -3.20 10.11
CA SER A 8 -4.52 -4.67 10.02
C SER A 8 -3.32 -5.23 9.25
N SER A 9 -2.58 -6.13 9.90
CA SER A 9 -1.27 -6.61 9.49
C SER A 9 -1.04 -8.04 9.99
N PRO A 10 -0.10 -8.79 9.39
CA PRO A 10 0.25 -10.14 9.86
C PRO A 10 0.54 -10.22 11.38
N SER A 11 1.12 -9.17 11.95
CA SER A 11 1.54 -9.10 13.36
C SER A 11 0.44 -8.75 14.35
N ASN A 12 -0.74 -8.30 13.90
CA ASN A 12 -1.80 -7.81 14.79
C ASN A 12 -3.22 -8.26 14.41
N SER A 13 -3.38 -8.90 13.25
CA SER A 13 -4.64 -9.53 12.86
C SER A 13 -4.87 -10.82 13.64
N LEU A 14 -6.14 -11.14 13.90
CA LEU A 14 -6.56 -12.39 14.53
C LEU A 14 -6.80 -13.49 13.47
N SER A 15 -6.88 -14.73 13.94
CA SER A 15 -7.31 -15.87 13.13
C SER A 15 -8.65 -15.61 12.44
N PRO A 16 -8.81 -15.94 11.14
CA PRO A 16 -7.92 -16.79 10.33
C PRO A 16 -6.83 -16.06 9.53
N GLN A 17 -6.64 -14.74 9.71
CA GLN A 17 -5.78 -13.90 8.87
C GLN A 17 -4.47 -13.49 9.55
N ASP A 18 -4.06 -14.15 10.63
CA ASP A 18 -2.84 -13.87 11.36
C ASP A 18 -1.59 -14.46 10.69
N GLY A 19 -0.45 -13.79 10.89
CA GLY A 19 0.87 -14.24 10.45
C GLY A 19 0.92 -14.59 8.94
N PRO A 20 1.43 -15.77 8.57
CA PRO A 20 1.59 -16.16 7.16
C PRO A 20 0.26 -16.37 6.42
N ARG A 21 -0.88 -16.38 7.12
CA ARG A 21 -2.22 -16.46 6.51
C ARG A 21 -2.79 -15.10 6.12
N PHE A 22 -2.11 -14.01 6.46
CA PHE A 22 -2.53 -12.67 6.06
C PHE A 22 -2.55 -12.59 4.52
N PRO A 23 -3.62 -12.03 3.92
CA PRO A 23 -3.78 -12.04 2.47
C PRO A 23 -2.71 -11.19 1.78
N ASN A 24 -2.43 -11.53 0.52
CA ASN A 24 -1.65 -10.66 -0.34
C ASN A 24 -2.42 -9.35 -0.59
N ILE A 25 -1.80 -8.24 -0.24
CA ILE A 25 -2.37 -6.91 -0.37
C ILE A 25 -1.69 -6.15 -1.50
N THR A 26 -2.49 -5.51 -2.34
CA THR A 26 -2.02 -4.62 -3.41
C THR A 26 -2.16 -3.13 -3.04
N LEU A 27 -1.60 -2.26 -3.88
CA LEU A 27 -1.90 -0.82 -3.79
C LEU A 27 -3.39 -0.54 -3.99
N TRP A 28 -4.06 -1.29 -4.88
CA TRP A 28 -5.49 -1.14 -5.16
C TRP A 28 -6.34 -1.35 -3.90
N ASP A 29 -6.02 -2.37 -3.10
CA ASP A 29 -6.74 -2.68 -1.86
C ASP A 29 -6.62 -1.56 -0.82
N ASN A 30 -5.40 -1.01 -0.70
CA ASN A 30 -5.15 0.13 0.18
C ASN A 30 -5.91 1.38 -0.26
N ILE A 31 -5.90 1.70 -1.56
CA ILE A 31 -6.61 2.86 -2.07
C ILE A 31 -8.13 2.68 -1.96
N ASN A 32 -8.65 1.49 -2.21
CA ASN A 32 -10.07 1.17 -2.00
C ASN A 32 -10.49 1.32 -0.52
N CYS A 33 -9.65 0.86 0.41
CA CYS A 33 -9.91 1.03 1.85
C CYS A 33 -9.89 2.51 2.26
N GLN A 34 -8.88 3.27 1.81
CA GLN A 34 -8.79 4.70 2.07
C GLN A 34 -9.98 5.46 1.47
N TYR A 35 -10.42 5.09 0.27
CA TYR A 35 -11.62 5.64 -0.35
C TYR A 35 -12.86 5.42 0.51
N LYS A 36 -13.09 4.20 1.00
CA LYS A 36 -14.21 3.90 1.91
C LYS A 36 -14.12 4.70 3.21
N LEU A 37 -12.93 4.81 3.80
CA LEU A 37 -12.73 5.62 5.02
C LEU A 37 -13.09 7.09 4.76
N LEU A 38 -12.50 7.68 3.71
CA LEU A 38 -12.70 9.09 3.37
C LEU A 38 -14.17 9.40 3.05
N THR A 39 -14.82 8.57 2.23
CA THR A 39 -16.19 8.83 1.76
C THR A 39 -17.26 8.43 2.78
N GLN A 40 -17.13 7.28 3.44
CA GLN A 40 -18.19 6.71 4.28
C GLN A 40 -18.09 7.10 5.75
N LYS A 41 -16.88 7.44 6.23
CA LYS A 41 -16.66 7.77 7.65
C LYS A 41 -16.32 9.24 7.86
N LEU A 42 -15.64 9.86 6.90
CA LEU A 42 -15.19 11.25 7.01
C LEU A 42 -15.92 12.22 6.07
N ASN A 43 -16.84 11.72 5.23
CA ASN A 43 -17.65 12.50 4.29
C ASN A 43 -16.84 13.40 3.33
N VAL A 44 -15.62 12.98 2.96
CA VAL A 44 -14.76 13.67 2.00
C VAL A 44 -15.22 13.38 0.57
N LYS A 45 -15.50 14.44 -0.21
CA LYS A 45 -15.99 14.32 -1.59
C LYS A 45 -14.92 14.55 -2.67
N LYS A 46 -13.89 15.35 -2.34
CA LYS A 46 -12.78 15.69 -3.23
C LYS A 46 -11.50 15.79 -2.41
N ILE A 47 -10.42 15.30 -2.97
CA ILE A 47 -9.07 15.39 -2.44
C ILE A 47 -8.33 16.45 -3.25
N ALA A 48 -7.86 17.50 -2.58
CA ALA A 48 -7.12 18.57 -3.24
C ALA A 48 -5.77 18.08 -3.77
N LEU A 49 -5.05 17.30 -2.95
CA LEU A 49 -3.73 16.77 -3.28
C LEU A 49 -3.54 15.41 -2.61
N VAL A 50 -3.05 14.43 -3.36
CA VAL A 50 -2.45 13.22 -2.79
C VAL A 50 -0.93 13.31 -2.95
N ALA A 51 -0.22 13.48 -1.83
CA ALA A 51 1.23 13.61 -1.81
C ALA A 51 1.86 12.43 -1.07
N GLY A 52 2.99 11.92 -1.57
CA GLY A 52 3.66 10.81 -0.91
C GLY A 52 5.03 10.45 -1.49
N TRP A 53 5.89 9.94 -0.61
CA TRP A 53 7.24 9.48 -0.91
C TRP A 53 7.27 7.97 -1.16
N SER A 54 8.10 7.49 -2.09
CA SER A 54 8.35 6.05 -2.28
C SER A 54 7.03 5.27 -2.46
N MET A 55 6.72 4.29 -1.60
CA MET A 55 5.47 3.54 -1.65
C MET A 55 4.21 4.42 -1.47
N ALA A 56 4.29 5.53 -0.73
CA ALA A 56 3.20 6.50 -0.65
C ALA A 56 3.06 7.31 -1.94
N GLY A 57 4.15 7.52 -2.69
CA GLY A 57 4.09 8.10 -4.03
C GLY A 57 3.46 7.14 -5.05
N CYS A 58 3.73 5.84 -4.94
CA CYS A 58 3.02 4.82 -5.72
C CYS A 58 1.51 4.84 -5.42
N GLN A 59 1.13 5.03 -4.15
CA GLN A 59 -0.27 5.23 -3.75
C GLN A 59 -0.87 6.50 -4.34
N ALA A 60 -0.11 7.60 -4.49
CA ALA A 60 -0.59 8.80 -5.16
C ALA A 60 -0.94 8.53 -6.64
N TYR A 61 -0.08 7.81 -7.36
CA TYR A 61 -0.39 7.34 -8.72
C TYR A 61 -1.64 6.44 -8.73
N GLN A 62 -1.75 5.49 -7.81
CA GLN A 62 -2.90 4.59 -7.71
C GLN A 62 -4.21 5.36 -7.42
N TRP A 63 -4.17 6.39 -6.56
CA TRP A 63 -5.30 7.27 -6.28
C TRP A 63 -5.80 7.99 -7.54
N ALA A 64 -4.89 8.57 -8.31
CA ALA A 64 -5.23 9.25 -9.56
C ALA A 64 -5.80 8.28 -10.60
N ALA A 65 -5.29 7.05 -10.67
CA ALA A 65 -5.75 6.04 -11.63
C ALA A 65 -7.11 5.42 -11.23
N GLN A 66 -7.30 5.10 -9.95
CA GLN A 66 -8.46 4.35 -9.47
C GLN A 66 -9.67 5.24 -9.19
N TYR A 67 -9.46 6.47 -8.73
CA TYR A 67 -10.53 7.43 -8.43
C TYR A 67 -10.23 8.81 -9.04
N PRO A 68 -10.05 8.92 -10.37
CA PRO A 68 -9.63 10.16 -11.03
C PRO A 68 -10.58 11.33 -10.76
N ASN A 69 -11.88 11.05 -10.61
CA ASN A 69 -12.88 12.07 -10.31
C ASN A 69 -12.80 12.61 -8.88
N MET A 70 -12.14 11.93 -7.94
CA MET A 70 -12.02 12.38 -6.55
C MET A 70 -10.77 13.23 -6.31
N VAL A 71 -9.71 13.05 -7.11
CA VAL A 71 -8.38 13.64 -6.88
C VAL A 71 -8.12 14.79 -7.85
N LYS A 72 -7.83 15.99 -7.33
CA LYS A 72 -7.52 17.15 -8.17
C LYS A 72 -6.06 17.20 -8.63
N ALA A 73 -5.13 16.80 -7.77
CA ALA A 73 -3.70 16.80 -8.05
C ALA A 73 -2.99 15.67 -7.31
N ILE A 74 -1.85 15.24 -7.83
CA ILE A 74 -0.93 14.34 -7.14
C ILE A 74 0.48 14.92 -7.10
N LEU A 75 1.20 14.62 -6.03
CA LEU A 75 2.62 14.90 -5.87
C LEU A 75 3.34 13.62 -5.43
N PRO A 76 3.63 12.70 -6.37
CA PRO A 76 4.50 11.56 -6.11
C PRO A 76 5.96 12.01 -6.14
N PHE A 77 6.74 11.68 -5.11
CA PHE A 77 8.17 12.00 -5.08
C PHE A 77 9.03 10.78 -4.72
N CYS A 78 10.14 10.59 -5.45
CA CYS A 78 10.96 9.38 -5.43
C CYS A 78 10.13 8.09 -5.59
N ALA A 79 9.19 8.09 -6.53
CA ALA A 79 8.24 7.01 -6.74
C ALA A 79 8.04 6.72 -8.23
N SER A 80 7.39 5.59 -8.54
CA SER A 80 7.03 5.20 -9.90
C SER A 80 5.58 4.71 -9.94
N ALA A 81 4.90 4.93 -11.07
CA ALA A 81 3.53 4.43 -11.25
C ALA A 81 3.49 2.91 -11.43
N LYS A 82 4.57 2.32 -11.94
CA LYS A 82 4.75 0.87 -12.11
C LYS A 82 6.15 0.51 -11.64
N CYS A 83 6.23 -0.52 -10.79
CA CYS A 83 7.51 -1.05 -10.32
C CYS A 83 8.33 -1.56 -11.52
N SER A 84 9.56 -1.09 -11.67
CA SER A 84 10.48 -1.57 -12.70
C SER A 84 10.98 -2.97 -12.37
N ILE A 85 11.44 -3.71 -13.38
CA ILE A 85 12.05 -5.04 -13.19
C ILE A 85 13.25 -4.93 -12.24
N HIS A 86 14.09 -3.90 -12.41
CA HIS A 86 15.23 -3.64 -11.53
C HIS A 86 14.81 -3.49 -10.06
N ASN A 87 13.78 -2.67 -9.78
CA ASN A 87 13.30 -2.48 -8.42
C ASN A 87 12.63 -3.75 -7.86
N HIS A 88 11.95 -4.52 -8.70
CA HIS A 88 11.37 -5.80 -8.28
C HIS A 88 12.45 -6.79 -7.83
N VAL A 89 13.52 -6.95 -8.62
CA VAL A 89 14.65 -7.83 -8.25
C VAL A 89 15.33 -7.35 -6.98
N PHE A 90 15.51 -6.04 -6.80
CA PHE A 90 16.03 -5.47 -5.57
C PHE A 90 15.18 -5.85 -4.34
N LEU A 91 13.85 -5.72 -4.44
CA LEU A 91 12.92 -6.07 -3.35
C LEU A 91 12.92 -7.57 -3.05
N GLU A 92 12.97 -8.43 -4.08
CA GLU A 92 13.09 -9.88 -3.87
C GLU A 92 14.43 -10.23 -3.19
N GLY A 93 15.50 -9.48 -3.42
CA GLY A 93 16.77 -9.65 -2.71
C GLY A 93 16.66 -9.38 -1.20
N VAL A 94 15.99 -8.29 -0.81
CA VAL A 94 15.74 -7.97 0.62
C VAL A 94 14.88 -9.04 1.28
N LYS A 95 13.82 -9.49 0.58
CA LYS A 95 12.96 -10.58 1.06
C LYS A 95 13.73 -11.89 1.21
N ALA A 96 14.56 -12.26 0.23
CA ALA A 96 15.36 -13.48 0.28
C ALA A 96 16.30 -13.51 1.48
N ALA A 97 16.90 -12.38 1.85
CA ALA A 97 17.75 -12.26 3.03
C ALA A 97 16.98 -12.56 4.34
N LEU A 98 15.72 -12.12 4.45
CA LEU A 98 14.88 -12.42 5.62
C LEU A 98 14.47 -13.89 5.67
N VAL A 99 14.06 -14.46 4.53
CA VAL A 99 13.59 -15.85 4.42
C VAL A 99 14.73 -16.86 4.59
N ALA A 100 15.99 -16.45 4.45
CA ALA A 100 17.16 -17.29 4.68
C ALA A 100 17.50 -17.52 6.17
N ASP A 101 16.88 -16.78 7.10
CA ASP A 101 17.05 -17.02 8.53
C ASP A 101 16.45 -18.38 8.92
N LYS A 102 17.18 -19.21 9.67
CA LYS A 102 16.69 -20.51 10.15
C LYS A 102 15.51 -20.39 11.12
N ASN A 103 15.37 -19.22 11.74
CA ASN A 103 14.25 -18.88 12.61
C ASN A 103 13.13 -18.14 11.85
N TRP A 104 13.25 -17.98 10.52
CA TRP A 104 12.15 -17.52 9.70
C TRP A 104 11.05 -18.58 9.76
N ASN A 105 9.90 -18.19 10.31
CA ASN A 105 8.74 -19.06 10.53
C ASN A 105 8.24 -19.73 9.24
#